data_AF-A0A530JZV7-F1
#
_entry.id   AF-A0A530JZV7-F1
#
_cell.length_a   1.000
_cell.length_b   1.000
_cell.length_c   1.000
_cell.angle_alpha   90.00
_cell.angle_beta   90.00
_cell.angle_gamma   90.00
#
_symmetry.space_group_name_H-M   'P 1'
#
loop_
_entity.id
_entity.type
_entity.pdbx_description
1 polymer ?
#
loop_
_entity_poly.entity_id
_entity_poly.type
_entity_poly.pdbx_seq_one_letter_code
_entity_poly.pdbx_strand_id
1 'polypeptide(L)'
;MQKIATAIFMMLMAMALGVLLFTVAYVATDWYRTGSHVLFDQLNANPLPVVRQAWADTMARNFGRIQYAVAAGAIGFLLPLVSLFVIRPRKRNDSRFMTMSDISKTGLVKVGGVFIGRAGGRLAEILSPSRDQRSGKIRLTQRKLIGGKKLWIDGDDIGGFVIGPPRSGKGTSLIIPSALTWRHSLVVLDLRGETYAATAGYRSTMSRVVRFAPADPDGNTACYNPMDFISLDSA
;
A
#
# COMPACT_ATOMS: atom_id res chain seq x y z
N MET A 1 1.12 -21.68 18.43
CA MET A 1 2.52 -22.08 18.71
C MET A 1 3.53 -20.98 18.39
N GLN A 2 3.52 -20.36 17.19
CA GLN A 2 4.50 -19.32 16.80
C GLN A 2 4.62 -18.14 17.77
N LYS A 3 3.50 -17.60 18.29
CA LYS A 3 3.51 -16.48 19.26
C LYS A 3 4.19 -16.82 20.59
N ILE A 4 4.06 -18.06 21.07
CA ILE A 4 4.64 -18.50 22.35
C ILE A 4 6.15 -18.69 22.17
N ALA A 5 6.58 -19.32 21.07
CA ALA A 5 7.99 -19.50 20.76
C ALA A 5 8.73 -18.16 20.60
N THR A 6 8.13 -17.18 19.92
CA THR A 6 8.70 -15.83 19.78
C THR A 6 8.81 -15.10 21.12
N ALA A 7 7.81 -15.24 22.00
CA ALA A 7 7.85 -14.63 23.33
C ALA A 7 8.98 -15.22 24.20
N ILE A 8 9.13 -16.56 24.17
CA ILE A 8 10.21 -17.26 24.90
C ILE A 8 11.59 -16.82 24.36
N PHE A 9 11.77 -16.82 23.04
CA PHE A 9 13.02 -16.39 22.42
C PHE A 9 13.40 -14.95 22.79
N MET A 10 12.43 -14.03 22.77
CA MET A 10 12.65 -12.63 23.12
C MET A 10 12.97 -12.45 24.61
N MET A 11 12.33 -13.21 25.50
CA MET A 11 12.64 -13.19 26.93
C MET A 11 14.06 -13.67 27.21
N LEU A 12 14.49 -14.74 26.53
CA LEU A 12 15.86 -15.24 26.60
C LEU A 12 16.87 -14.23 26.06
N MET A 13 16.55 -13.56 24.95
CA MET A 13 17.40 -12.52 24.35
C MET A 13 17.51 -11.28 25.26
N ALA A 14 16.41 -10.84 25.86
CA ALA A 14 16.40 -9.74 26.82
C ALA A 14 17.21 -10.06 28.08
N MET A 15 17.10 -11.29 28.59
CA MET A 15 17.88 -11.77 29.72
C MET A 15 19.38 -11.83 29.39
N ALA A 16 19.74 -12.36 28.21
CA ALA A 16 21.13 -12.41 27.75
C ALA A 16 21.73 -11.00 27.57
N LEU A 17 20.98 -10.08 26.97
CA LEU A 17 21.42 -8.69 26.78
C LEU A 17 21.55 -7.95 28.12
N GLY A 18 20.62 -8.18 29.05
CA GLY A 18 20.69 -7.64 30.41
C GLY A 18 21.93 -8.13 31.17
N VAL A 19 22.22 -9.43 31.13
CA VAL A 19 23.44 -10.00 31.75
C VAL A 19 24.69 -9.43 31.09
N LEU A 20 24.74 -9.34 29.76
CA LEU A 20 25.88 -8.79 29.03
C LEU A 20 26.18 -7.35 29.43
N LEU A 21 25.17 -6.46 29.39
CA LEU A 21 25.35 -5.05 29.73
C LEU A 21 25.68 -4.86 31.22
N PHE A 22 25.10 -5.68 32.10
CA PHE A 22 25.45 -5.70 33.52
C PHE A 22 26.93 -6.03 33.73
N THR A 23 27.43 -7.09 33.10
CA THR A 23 28.83 -7.53 33.25
C THR A 23 29.82 -6.52 32.67
N VAL A 24 29.54 -5.97 31.49
CA VAL A 24 30.40 -4.93 30.88
C VAL A 24 30.44 -3.68 31.75
N ALA A 25 29.29 -3.23 32.27
CA ALA A 25 29.22 -2.07 33.15
C ALA A 25 29.87 -2.32 34.52
N TYR A 26 29.82 -3.55 35.04
CA TYR A 26 30.53 -3.93 36.26
C TYR A 26 32.04 -3.80 36.10
N VAL A 27 32.60 -4.38 35.02
CA VAL A 27 34.03 -4.29 34.72
C VAL A 27 34.46 -2.84 34.48
N ALA A 28 33.67 -2.07 33.73
CA ALA A 28 33.94 -0.65 33.52
C ALA A 28 33.91 0.17 34.82
N THR A 29 32.99 -0.16 35.74
CA THR A 29 32.90 0.51 37.05
C THR A 29 34.09 0.17 37.94
N ASP A 30 34.57 -1.07 37.92
CA ASP A 30 35.78 -1.46 38.65
C ASP A 30 37.01 -0.74 38.09
N TRP A 31 37.21 -0.75 36.76
CA TRP A 31 38.31 -0.05 36.12
C TRP A 31 38.32 1.45 36.41
N TYR A 32 37.16 2.11 36.35
CA TYR A 32 37.05 3.53 36.70
C TYR A 32 37.50 3.84 38.14
N ARG A 33 37.37 2.87 39.05
CA ARG A 33 37.71 3.04 40.47
C ARG A 33 39.14 2.61 40.81
N THR A 34 39.60 1.53 40.20
CA THR A 34 40.88 0.88 40.55
C THR A 34 41.99 1.21 39.55
N GLY A 35 41.63 1.66 38.33
CA GLY A 35 42.54 1.82 37.21
C GLY A 35 43.04 0.50 36.61
N SER A 36 42.57 -0.65 37.10
CA SER A 36 43.10 -1.97 36.74
C SER A 36 42.37 -2.59 35.54
N HIS A 37 43.14 -3.14 34.60
CA HIS A 37 42.60 -3.84 33.42
C HIS A 37 42.33 -5.34 33.65
N VAL A 38 42.66 -5.86 34.83
CA VAL A 38 42.58 -7.30 35.12
C VAL A 38 41.20 -7.90 34.84
N LEU A 39 40.12 -7.20 35.20
CA LEU A 39 38.76 -7.68 34.93
C LEU A 39 38.36 -7.60 33.45
N PHE A 40 38.96 -6.68 32.68
CA PHE A 40 38.76 -6.63 31.23
C PHE A 40 39.48 -7.80 30.54
N ASP A 41 40.71 -8.09 30.95
CA ASP A 41 41.48 -9.22 30.43
C ASP A 41 40.80 -10.55 30.75
N GLN A 42 40.26 -10.69 31.97
CA GLN A 42 39.45 -11.83 32.37
C GLN A 42 38.15 -11.92 31.58
N LEU A 43 37.43 -10.81 31.38
CA LEU A 43 36.19 -10.80 30.59
C LEU A 43 36.43 -11.28 29.15
N ASN A 44 37.56 -10.88 28.55
CA ASN A 44 37.93 -11.27 27.19
C ASN A 44 38.37 -12.74 27.09
N ALA A 45 39.05 -13.26 28.11
CA ALA A 45 39.51 -14.65 28.15
C ALA A 45 38.38 -15.64 28.52
N ASN A 46 37.61 -15.33 29.56
CA ASN A 46 36.45 -16.12 30.00
C ASN A 46 35.49 -15.24 30.82
N PRO A 47 34.24 -15.02 30.36
CA PRO A 47 33.29 -14.15 31.07
C PRO A 47 32.70 -14.78 32.34
N LEU A 48 32.73 -16.11 32.50
CA LEU A 48 32.04 -16.80 33.60
C LEU A 48 32.56 -16.43 35.00
N PRO A 49 33.88 -16.35 35.26
CA PRO A 49 34.41 -15.88 36.53
C PRO A 49 33.97 -14.45 36.87
N VAL A 50 33.94 -13.55 35.89
CA VAL A 50 33.54 -12.15 36.06
C VAL A 50 32.07 -12.05 36.42
N VAL A 51 31.20 -12.83 35.75
CA VAL A 51 29.76 -12.91 36.07
C VAL A 51 29.56 -13.45 37.49
N ARG A 52 30.29 -14.51 37.88
CA ARG A 52 30.19 -15.11 39.22
C ARG A 52 30.66 -14.14 40.32
N GLN A 53 31.71 -13.38 40.06
CA GLN A 53 32.20 -12.34 40.96
C GLN A 53 31.21 -11.18 41.10
N ALA A 54 30.67 -10.70 39.98
CA ALA A 54 29.64 -9.66 39.99
C ALA A 54 28.37 -10.12 40.73
N TRP A 55 27.99 -11.40 40.61
CA TRP A 55 26.91 -12.00 41.38
C TRP A 55 27.20 -12.04 42.88
N ALA A 56 28.41 -12.46 43.27
CA ALA A 56 28.84 -12.49 44.67
C ALA A 56 28.80 -11.09 45.31
N ASP A 57 29.31 -10.07 44.62
CA ASP A 57 29.26 -8.68 45.07
C ASP A 57 27.81 -8.18 45.20
N THR A 58 26.91 -8.65 44.33
CA THR A 58 25.49 -8.29 44.34
C THR A 58 24.79 -8.89 45.56
N MET A 59 25.08 -10.14 45.89
CA MET A 59 24.59 -10.80 47.10
C MET A 59 25.16 -10.16 48.37
N ALA A 60 26.43 -9.72 48.32
CA ALA A 60 27.08 -8.98 49.39
C ALA A 60 26.57 -7.53 49.54
N ARG A 61 25.66 -7.07 48.67
CA ARG A 61 25.11 -5.71 48.64
C ARG A 61 26.18 -4.62 48.60
N ASN A 62 27.27 -4.86 47.86
CA ASN A 62 28.30 -3.86 47.66
C ASN A 62 27.87 -2.81 46.63
N PHE A 63 26.99 -1.91 47.05
CA PHE A 63 26.37 -0.89 46.19
C PHE A 63 27.39 0.03 45.52
N GLY A 64 28.59 0.18 46.11
CA GLY A 64 29.68 0.90 45.48
C GLY A 64 29.98 0.35 44.10
N ARG A 65 30.36 -0.92 43.99
CA ARG A 65 30.87 -1.49 42.72
C ARG A 65 29.78 -1.75 41.67
N ILE A 66 28.51 -1.82 42.08
CA ILE A 66 27.44 -2.40 41.26
C ILE A 66 26.39 -1.37 40.83
N GLN A 67 26.40 -0.15 41.40
CA GLN A 67 25.39 0.87 41.12
C GLN A 67 25.11 1.11 39.62
N TYR A 68 26.14 1.25 38.79
CA TYR A 68 26.00 1.49 37.35
C TYR A 68 25.73 0.19 36.58
N ALA A 69 26.23 -0.95 37.08
CA ALA A 69 25.99 -2.26 36.51
C ALA A 69 24.51 -2.66 36.59
N VAL A 70 23.87 -2.47 37.74
CA VAL A 70 22.42 -2.75 37.91
C VAL A 70 21.59 -1.92 36.93
N ALA A 71 21.89 -0.63 36.81
CA ALA A 71 21.18 0.27 35.90
C ALA A 71 21.36 -0.17 34.43
N ALA A 72 22.59 -0.47 34.01
CA ALA A 72 22.89 -0.94 32.65
C ALA A 72 22.21 -2.29 32.33
N GLY A 73 22.23 -3.22 33.28
CA GLY A 73 21.56 -4.52 33.15
C GLY A 73 20.04 -4.39 33.04
N ALA A 74 19.43 -3.52 33.87
CA ALA A 74 18.00 -3.23 33.81
C ALA A 74 17.61 -2.60 32.47
N ILE A 75 18.42 -1.67 31.93
CA ILE A 75 18.21 -1.07 30.61
C ILE A 75 18.30 -2.14 29.51
N GLY A 76 19.32 -3.00 29.55
CA GLY A 76 19.50 -4.10 28.60
C GLY A 76 18.36 -5.11 28.59
N PHE A 77 17.77 -5.38 29.75
CA PHE A 77 16.61 -6.26 29.88
C PHE A 77 15.30 -5.58 29.45
N LEU A 78 15.09 -4.32 29.82
CA LEU A 78 13.81 -3.62 29.61
C LEU A 78 13.65 -3.07 28.19
N LEU A 79 14.71 -2.58 27.54
CA LEU A 79 14.61 -1.96 26.21
C LEU A 79 13.99 -2.90 25.14
N PRO A 80 14.42 -4.16 24.99
CA PRO A 80 13.83 -5.09 24.03
C PRO A 80 12.38 -5.48 24.37
N LEU A 81 12.00 -5.44 25.64
CA LEU A 81 10.63 -5.72 26.10
C LEU A 81 9.71 -4.53 25.84
N VAL A 82 10.18 -3.30 26.05
CA VAL A 82 9.43 -2.07 25.76
C VAL A 82 9.25 -1.89 24.26
N SER A 83 10.28 -2.19 23.45
CA SER A 83 10.16 -2.12 21.99
C SER A 83 9.07 -3.04 21.44
N LEU A 84 8.70 -4.11 22.15
CA LEU A 84 7.60 -5.00 21.78
C LEU A 84 6.20 -4.35 21.92
N PHE A 85 6.08 -3.34 22.79
CA PHE A 85 4.85 -2.57 22.95
C PHE A 85 4.82 -1.35 22.03
N VAL A 86 5.97 -0.72 21.79
CA VAL A 86 6.08 0.48 20.94
C VAL A 86 6.10 0.11 19.45
N ILE A 87 6.83 -0.93 19.05
CA ILE A 87 6.97 -1.40 17.67
C ILE A 87 5.97 -2.52 17.40
N ARG A 88 4.69 -2.31 17.73
CA ARG A 88 3.64 -3.18 17.18
C ARG A 88 3.32 -2.69 15.77
N PRO A 89 3.51 -3.52 14.72
CA PRO A 89 3.05 -3.15 13.39
C PRO A 89 1.54 -2.89 13.49
N ARG A 90 1.11 -1.69 13.06
CA ARG A 90 -0.32 -1.34 13.04
C ARG A 90 -1.03 -2.34 12.13
N LYS A 91 -1.70 -3.33 12.73
CA LYS A 91 -2.72 -4.11 12.03
C LYS A 91 -3.91 -3.18 11.81
N ARG A 92 -3.90 -2.46 10.70
CA ARG A 92 -5.08 -1.73 10.23
C ARG A 92 -5.80 -2.65 9.24
N ASN A 93 -6.88 -3.26 9.71
CA ASN A 93 -7.84 -3.95 8.85
C ASN A 93 -9.20 -3.23 8.92
N ASP A 94 -9.16 -1.90 9.02
CA ASP A 94 -10.35 -1.07 9.07
C ASP A 94 -10.65 -0.62 7.64
N SER A 95 -11.70 -1.19 7.05
CA SER A 95 -12.26 -0.68 5.81
C SER A 95 -12.77 0.74 6.07
N ARG A 96 -12.01 1.74 5.61
CA ARG A 96 -12.39 3.16 5.71
C ARG A 96 -12.23 3.84 4.37
N PHE A 97 -13.03 4.87 4.14
CA PHE A 97 -12.80 5.75 3.01
C PHE A 97 -11.42 6.38 3.10
N MET A 98 -10.70 6.35 1.99
CA MET A 98 -9.39 6.97 1.88
C MET A 98 -9.53 8.48 2.01
N THR A 99 -8.64 9.09 2.80
CA THR A 99 -8.47 10.55 2.82
C THR A 99 -7.54 10.98 1.69
N MET A 100 -7.47 12.28 1.41
CA MET A 100 -6.51 12.81 0.43
C MET A 100 -5.05 12.50 0.76
N SER A 101 -4.70 12.35 2.05
CA SER A 101 -3.36 11.94 2.49
C SER A 101 -3.07 10.46 2.26
N ASP A 102 -4.12 9.62 2.19
CA ASP A 102 -3.96 8.22 1.83
C ASP A 102 -3.78 8.09 0.32
N ILE A 103 -4.56 8.84 -0.46
CA ILE A 103 -4.52 8.84 -1.94
C ILE A 103 -3.13 9.22 -2.46
N SER A 104 -2.46 10.18 -1.82
CA SER A 104 -1.10 10.56 -2.24
C SER A 104 -0.07 9.45 -2.02
N LYS A 105 -0.36 8.45 -1.18
CA LYS A 105 0.53 7.32 -0.88
C LYS A 105 0.28 6.09 -1.76
N THR A 106 -0.87 6.00 -2.43
CA THR A 106 -1.27 4.78 -3.18
C THR A 106 -0.87 4.77 -4.65
N GLY A 107 -0.14 5.79 -5.13
CA GLY A 107 0.25 5.88 -6.54
C GLY A 107 -0.89 6.22 -7.51
N LEU A 108 -2.15 6.21 -7.05
CA LEU A 108 -3.35 6.45 -7.87
C LEU A 108 -3.40 7.84 -8.54
N VAL A 109 -2.54 8.77 -8.14
CA VAL A 109 -2.48 10.13 -8.71
C VAL A 109 -1.55 10.18 -9.92
N LYS A 110 -0.67 9.19 -10.09
CA LYS A 110 0.24 9.12 -11.24
C LYS A 110 -0.60 8.98 -12.50
N VAL A 111 -0.36 9.86 -13.47
CA VAL A 111 -1.06 9.77 -14.75
C VAL A 111 -0.48 8.59 -15.53
N GLY A 112 -1.34 7.64 -15.85
CA GLY A 112 -0.96 6.43 -16.57
C GLY A 112 -2.00 5.34 -16.34
N GLY A 113 -2.31 4.60 -17.41
CA GLY A 113 -3.25 3.50 -17.37
C GLY A 113 -4.73 3.90 -17.40
N VAL A 114 -5.56 3.21 -16.63
CA VAL A 114 -7.03 3.33 -16.67
C VAL A 114 -7.52 4.42 -15.72
N PHE A 115 -8.35 5.33 -16.22
CA PHE A 115 -9.01 6.34 -15.39
C PHE A 115 -10.10 5.69 -14.53
N ILE A 116 -10.06 5.89 -13.21
CA ILE A 116 -11.03 5.30 -12.28
C ILE A 116 -11.96 6.33 -11.60
N GLY A 117 -11.65 7.62 -11.71
CA GLY A 117 -12.49 8.66 -11.14
C GLY A 117 -11.71 9.85 -10.60
N ARG A 118 -12.33 10.57 -9.65
CA ARG A 118 -11.76 11.77 -9.04
C ARG A 118 -11.99 11.77 -7.53
N ALA A 119 -11.03 12.31 -6.78
CA ALA A 119 -11.15 12.47 -5.34
C ALA A 119 -10.84 13.91 -4.89
N GLY A 120 -11.51 14.34 -3.81
CA GLY A 120 -11.31 15.65 -3.19
C GLY A 120 -11.92 16.84 -3.93
N GLY A 121 -12.79 16.61 -4.91
CA GLY A 121 -13.54 17.68 -5.58
C GLY A 121 -14.74 18.15 -4.75
N ARG A 122 -15.25 19.35 -5.05
CA ARG A 122 -16.48 19.89 -4.45
C ARG A 122 -17.62 19.81 -5.44
N LEU A 123 -18.75 19.26 -5.02
CA LEU A 123 -19.97 19.33 -5.83
C LEU A 123 -20.53 20.75 -5.75
N ALA A 124 -20.64 21.41 -6.89
CA ALA A 124 -21.20 22.74 -7.00
C ALA A 124 -22.39 22.72 -7.95
N GLU A 125 -23.38 23.55 -7.65
CA GLU A 125 -24.50 23.79 -8.55
C GLU A 125 -24.11 24.92 -9.50
N ILE A 126 -24.04 24.60 -10.79
CA ILE A 126 -23.62 25.53 -11.83
C ILE A 126 -24.83 25.86 -12.69
N LEU A 127 -24.95 27.13 -13.06
CA LEU A 127 -25.95 27.60 -14.02
C LEU A 127 -25.54 27.11 -15.39
N SER A 128 -26.17 26.01 -15.82
CA SER A 128 -25.88 25.30 -17.06
C SER A 128 -27.20 24.77 -17.59
N PRO A 129 -27.96 25.62 -18.32
CA PRO A 129 -29.26 25.24 -18.86
C PRO A 129 -29.12 23.98 -19.68
N SER A 130 -29.77 22.91 -19.25
CA SER A 130 -29.76 21.64 -19.95
C SER A 130 -31.18 21.14 -20.05
N ARG A 131 -31.54 20.66 -21.24
CA ARG A 131 -32.79 19.96 -21.43
C ARG A 131 -32.64 18.54 -20.90
N ASP A 132 -33.48 18.15 -19.96
CA ASP A 132 -33.57 16.76 -19.54
C ASP A 132 -34.15 15.96 -20.70
N GLN A 133 -33.33 15.09 -21.31
CA GLN A 133 -33.74 14.22 -22.42
C GLN A 133 -34.92 13.31 -22.04
N ARG A 134 -35.15 13.05 -20.75
CA ARG A 134 -36.22 12.15 -20.28
C ARG A 134 -37.57 12.84 -20.11
N SER A 135 -37.58 14.06 -19.58
CA SER A 135 -38.82 14.78 -19.24
C SER A 135 -39.11 15.96 -20.17
N GLY A 136 -38.16 16.31 -21.06
CA GLY A 136 -38.21 17.51 -21.88
C GLY A 136 -38.06 18.82 -21.08
N LYS A 137 -38.04 18.75 -19.75
CA LYS A 137 -37.95 19.92 -18.87
C LYS A 137 -36.59 20.56 -18.98
N ILE A 138 -36.60 21.88 -19.02
CA ILE A 138 -35.38 22.68 -18.96
C ILE A 138 -34.97 22.77 -17.50
N ARG A 139 -33.75 22.31 -17.20
CA ARG A 139 -33.14 22.47 -15.89
C ARG A 139 -32.12 23.60 -15.98
N LEU A 140 -32.34 24.67 -15.23
CA LEU A 140 -31.47 25.86 -15.22
C LEU A 140 -30.11 25.58 -14.56
N THR A 141 -30.08 24.66 -13.60
CA THR A 141 -28.88 24.32 -12.84
C THR A 141 -28.52 22.85 -12.93
N GLN A 142 -27.23 22.56 -12.93
CA GLN A 142 -26.70 21.21 -12.86
C GLN A 142 -25.65 21.08 -11.76
N ARG A 143 -25.69 19.96 -11.04
CA ARG A 143 -24.64 19.62 -10.08
C ARG A 143 -23.43 19.08 -10.84
N LYS A 144 -22.30 19.76 -10.73
CA LYS A 144 -21.03 19.36 -11.35
C LYS A 144 -19.93 19.30 -10.30
N LEU A 145 -19.05 18.31 -10.44
CA LEU A 145 -17.87 18.20 -9.59
C LEU A 145 -16.79 19.18 -10.06
N ILE A 146 -16.51 20.19 -9.24
CA ILE A 146 -15.44 21.17 -9.46
C ILE A 146 -14.19 20.73 -8.69
N GLY A 147 -13.03 20.78 -9.36
CA GLY A 147 -11.76 20.40 -8.76
C GLY A 147 -11.66 18.89 -8.42
N GLY A 148 -10.66 18.54 -7.62
CA GLY A 148 -10.34 17.16 -7.28
C GLY A 148 -9.32 16.52 -8.21
N LYS A 149 -8.47 15.66 -7.64
CA LYS A 149 -7.40 14.96 -8.34
C LYS A 149 -7.99 13.79 -9.13
N LYS A 150 -7.53 13.63 -10.37
CA LYS A 150 -7.84 12.46 -11.19
C LYS A 150 -7.12 11.25 -10.63
N LEU A 151 -7.81 10.13 -10.63
CA LEU A 151 -7.30 8.86 -10.14
C LEU A 151 -7.13 7.90 -11.31
N TRP A 152 -6.01 7.20 -11.32
CA TRP A 152 -5.57 6.30 -12.37
C TRP A 152 -5.04 5.01 -11.75
N ILE A 153 -5.18 3.93 -12.50
CA ILE A 153 -4.61 2.62 -12.15
C ILE A 153 -3.69 2.21 -13.28
N ASP A 154 -2.46 1.82 -12.93
CA ASP A 154 -1.51 1.30 -13.89
C ASP A 154 -1.97 -0.07 -14.40
N GLY A 155 -1.87 -0.27 -15.71
CA GLY A 155 -2.66 -1.26 -16.44
C GLY A 155 -2.11 -2.68 -16.45
N ASP A 156 -0.99 -2.93 -15.77
CA ASP A 156 -0.22 -4.15 -16.03
C ASP A 156 -0.87 -5.43 -15.50
N ASP A 157 -1.70 -5.41 -14.43
CA ASP A 157 -2.34 -6.63 -13.88
C ASP A 157 -3.58 -6.36 -13.00
N ILE A 158 -4.49 -5.48 -13.41
CA ILE A 158 -5.64 -5.09 -12.56
C ILE A 158 -6.98 -5.24 -13.30
N GLY A 159 -7.79 -6.21 -12.87
CA GLY A 159 -9.19 -6.33 -13.22
C GLY A 159 -10.07 -5.42 -12.35
N GLY A 160 -10.98 -4.66 -12.97
CA GLY A 160 -11.89 -3.75 -12.29
C GLY A 160 -13.35 -4.13 -12.51
N PHE A 161 -14.16 -4.07 -11.45
CA PHE A 161 -15.61 -4.24 -11.54
C PHE A 161 -16.33 -2.95 -11.19
N VAL A 162 -17.20 -2.49 -12.10
CA VAL A 162 -17.92 -1.21 -11.96
C VAL A 162 -19.40 -1.48 -11.91
N ILE A 163 -20.00 -1.24 -10.75
CA ILE A 163 -21.45 -1.39 -10.54
C ILE A 163 -22.08 -0.01 -10.55
N GLY A 164 -23.16 0.13 -11.30
CA GLY A 164 -24.04 1.28 -11.17
C GLY A 164 -25.39 1.05 -11.86
N PRO A 165 -26.47 1.68 -11.40
CA PRO A 165 -27.77 1.57 -12.06
C PRO A 165 -27.76 2.20 -13.47
N PRO A 166 -28.76 1.93 -14.32
CA PRO A 166 -28.94 2.68 -15.57
C PRO A 166 -28.95 4.18 -15.32
N ARG A 167 -28.32 4.96 -16.22
CA ARG A 167 -28.19 6.43 -16.11
C ARG A 167 -27.38 6.94 -14.90
N SER A 168 -26.57 6.10 -14.26
CA SER A 168 -25.60 6.53 -13.23
C SER A 168 -24.40 7.30 -13.78
N GLY A 169 -24.29 7.42 -15.10
CA GLY A 169 -23.16 8.07 -15.76
C GLY A 169 -21.95 7.18 -16.00
N LYS A 170 -21.99 5.88 -15.66
CA LYS A 170 -20.86 4.94 -15.85
C LYS A 170 -20.22 4.96 -17.25
N GLY A 171 -21.02 5.12 -18.30
CA GLY A 171 -20.51 5.30 -19.67
C GLY A 171 -19.71 6.60 -19.84
N THR A 172 -20.34 7.73 -19.51
CA THR A 172 -19.79 9.08 -19.68
C THR A 172 -18.65 9.41 -18.71
N SER A 173 -18.67 8.87 -17.49
CA SER A 173 -17.72 9.20 -16.43
C SER A 173 -16.52 8.27 -16.37
N LEU A 174 -16.61 7.07 -16.94
CA LEU A 174 -15.56 6.06 -16.83
C LEU A 174 -15.21 5.44 -18.19
N ILE A 175 -16.17 4.84 -18.89
CA ILE A 175 -15.91 4.07 -20.12
C ILE A 175 -15.36 4.96 -21.24
N ILE A 176 -16.08 6.04 -21.59
CA ILE A 176 -15.67 6.95 -22.66
C ILE A 176 -14.33 7.64 -22.33
N PRO A 177 -14.12 8.24 -21.14
CA PRO A 177 -12.83 8.82 -20.79
C PRO A 177 -11.68 7.82 -20.85
N SER A 178 -11.87 6.59 -20.37
CA SER A 178 -10.84 5.54 -20.46
C SER A 178 -10.55 5.16 -21.91
N ALA A 179 -11.57 4.99 -22.75
CA ALA A 179 -11.37 4.69 -24.17
C ALA A 179 -10.63 5.80 -24.95
N LEU A 180 -10.78 7.06 -24.55
CA LEU A 180 -10.08 8.21 -25.14
C LEU A 180 -8.67 8.42 -24.59
N THR A 181 -8.41 8.02 -23.35
CA THR A 181 -7.10 8.26 -22.69
C THR A 181 -6.17 7.07 -22.78
N TRP A 182 -6.71 5.86 -22.91
CA TRP A 182 -5.96 4.63 -23.05
C TRP A 182 -5.26 4.56 -24.41
N ARG A 183 -3.93 4.61 -24.37
CA ARG A 183 -3.06 4.68 -25.55
C ARG A 183 -2.83 3.35 -26.26
N HIS A 184 -3.11 2.23 -25.60
CA HIS A 184 -2.92 0.91 -26.19
C HIS A 184 -4.19 0.41 -26.89
N SER A 185 -4.10 -0.81 -27.43
CA SER A 185 -5.23 -1.53 -28.00
C SER A 185 -6.35 -1.69 -26.98
N LEU A 186 -7.59 -1.65 -27.47
CA LEU A 186 -8.79 -1.75 -26.66
C LEU A 186 -9.81 -2.60 -27.41
N VAL A 187 -10.40 -3.56 -26.71
CA VAL A 187 -11.57 -4.32 -27.17
C VAL A 187 -12.74 -3.94 -26.27
N VAL A 188 -13.86 -3.51 -26.86
CA VAL A 188 -15.03 -3.05 -26.12
C VAL A 188 -16.25 -3.85 -26.55
N LEU A 189 -16.94 -4.47 -25.59
CA LEU A 189 -18.28 -5.00 -25.79
C LEU A 189 -19.28 -3.84 -25.69
N ASP A 190 -19.67 -3.28 -26.82
CA ASP A 190 -20.56 -2.12 -26.89
C ASP A 190 -21.95 -2.49 -27.40
N LEU A 191 -22.81 -2.97 -26.50
CA LEU A 191 -24.16 -3.42 -26.83
C LEU A 191 -25.06 -2.31 -27.41
N ARG A 192 -24.73 -1.04 -27.18
CA ARG A 192 -25.56 0.10 -27.62
C ARG A 192 -24.90 0.93 -28.72
N GLY A 193 -23.63 0.73 -29.02
CA GLY A 193 -22.86 1.53 -29.96
C GLY A 193 -22.48 2.93 -29.45
N GLU A 194 -22.83 3.29 -28.21
CA GLU A 194 -22.59 4.62 -27.63
C GLU A 194 -21.10 4.91 -27.46
N THR A 195 -20.30 3.88 -27.14
CA THR A 195 -18.85 4.02 -26.94
C THR A 195 -18.15 4.17 -28.28
N TYR A 196 -18.53 3.37 -29.28
CA TYR A 196 -18.02 3.48 -30.63
C TYR A 196 -18.31 4.86 -31.22
N ALA A 197 -19.58 5.29 -31.19
CA ALA A 197 -19.99 6.59 -31.72
C ALA A 197 -19.24 7.77 -31.05
N ALA A 198 -19.01 7.68 -29.74
CA ALA A 198 -18.34 8.76 -29.01
C ALA A 198 -16.81 8.79 -29.18
N THR A 199 -16.17 7.67 -29.53
CA THR A 199 -14.70 7.54 -29.42
C THR A 199 -13.99 7.16 -30.70
N ALA A 200 -14.67 6.54 -31.67
CA ALA A 200 -14.07 6.01 -32.90
C ALA A 200 -13.28 7.09 -33.68
N GLY A 201 -13.85 8.28 -33.84
CA GLY A 201 -13.21 9.37 -34.59
C GLY A 201 -11.91 9.89 -33.97
N TYR A 202 -11.80 9.93 -32.64
CA TYR A 202 -10.54 10.29 -31.99
C TYR A 202 -9.56 9.11 -32.01
N ARG A 203 -10.04 7.90 -31.73
CA ARG A 203 -9.20 6.69 -31.71
C ARG A 203 -8.61 6.37 -33.09
N SER A 204 -9.29 6.69 -34.19
CA SER A 204 -8.75 6.51 -35.54
C SER A 204 -7.50 7.33 -35.82
N THR A 205 -7.25 8.39 -35.04
CA THR A 205 -6.00 9.18 -35.12
C THR A 205 -4.83 8.51 -34.43
N MET A 206 -5.08 7.52 -33.56
CA MET A 206 -4.07 6.82 -32.77
C MET A 206 -3.88 5.36 -33.17
N SER A 207 -4.94 4.68 -33.61
CA SER A 207 -4.94 3.25 -33.94
C SER A 207 -6.00 2.91 -34.97
N ARG A 208 -5.88 1.74 -35.61
CA ARG A 208 -6.97 1.17 -36.43
C ARG A 208 -8.21 0.96 -35.55
N VAL A 209 -9.37 1.40 -36.03
CA VAL A 209 -10.67 1.22 -35.36
C VAL A 209 -11.52 0.28 -36.20
N VAL A 210 -12.03 -0.77 -35.58
CA VAL A 210 -12.86 -1.79 -36.24
C VAL A 210 -14.15 -1.94 -35.43
N ARG A 211 -15.29 -1.91 -36.12
CA ARG A 211 -16.61 -2.19 -35.55
C ARG A 211 -17.10 -3.53 -36.05
N PHE A 212 -17.33 -4.47 -35.15
CA PHE A 212 -17.99 -5.73 -35.45
C PHE A 212 -19.41 -5.71 -34.87
N ALA A 213 -20.40 -5.55 -35.73
CA ALA A 213 -21.82 -5.44 -35.40
C ALA A 213 -22.63 -6.30 -36.40
N PRO A 214 -22.57 -7.64 -36.31
CA PRO A 214 -23.15 -8.54 -37.32
C PRO A 214 -24.67 -8.45 -37.44
N ALA A 215 -25.35 -7.87 -36.45
CA ALA A 215 -26.80 -7.66 -36.45
C ALA A 215 -27.21 -6.22 -36.85
N ASP A 216 -26.28 -5.41 -37.37
CA ASP A 216 -26.60 -4.07 -37.88
C ASP A 216 -27.48 -4.18 -39.15
N PRO A 217 -28.73 -3.66 -39.14
CA PRO A 217 -29.66 -3.81 -40.26
C PRO A 217 -29.15 -3.22 -41.58
N ASP A 218 -28.29 -2.19 -41.49
CA ASP A 218 -27.74 -1.51 -42.66
C ASP A 218 -26.47 -2.19 -43.19
N GLY A 219 -26.03 -3.29 -42.57
CA GLY A 219 -24.81 -4.00 -42.94
C GLY A 219 -23.52 -3.24 -42.57
N ASN A 220 -23.61 -2.22 -41.72
CA ASN A 220 -22.49 -1.36 -41.32
C ASN A 220 -21.55 -2.05 -40.30
N THR A 221 -20.93 -3.15 -40.70
CA THR A 221 -20.04 -3.97 -39.87
C THR A 221 -18.79 -4.40 -40.62
N ALA A 222 -17.68 -4.55 -39.90
CA ALA A 222 -16.55 -5.30 -40.41
C ALA A 222 -16.93 -6.79 -40.54
N CYS A 223 -16.31 -7.46 -41.51
CA CYS A 223 -16.40 -8.90 -41.67
C CYS A 223 -15.36 -9.59 -40.78
N TYR A 224 -15.73 -10.73 -40.22
CA TYR A 224 -14.84 -11.60 -39.47
C TYR A 224 -15.21 -13.05 -39.78
N ASN A 225 -14.22 -13.82 -40.23
CA ASN A 225 -14.37 -15.26 -40.40
C ASN A 225 -13.52 -15.97 -39.34
N PRO A 226 -14.14 -16.70 -38.40
CA PRO A 226 -13.39 -17.49 -37.42
C PRO A 226 -12.63 -18.66 -38.06
N MET A 227 -12.88 -19.04 -39.31
CA MET A 227 -12.11 -20.12 -39.94
C MET A 227 -10.76 -19.62 -40.51
N ASP A 228 -10.56 -18.31 -40.67
CA ASP A 228 -9.34 -17.75 -41.27
C ASP A 228 -8.08 -18.01 -40.43
N PHE A 229 -8.21 -18.29 -39.14
CA PHE A 229 -7.07 -18.59 -38.26
C PHE A 229 -6.62 -20.05 -38.30
N ILE A 230 -7.38 -20.93 -38.96
CA ILE A 230 -7.04 -22.36 -39.03
C ILE A 230 -5.96 -22.54 -40.09
N SER A 231 -4.77 -22.95 -39.66
CA SER A 231 -3.69 -23.35 -40.58
C SER A 231 -4.16 -24.54 -41.42
N LEU A 232 -4.11 -24.40 -42.74
CA LEU A 232 -4.36 -25.50 -43.69
C LEU A 232 -3.13 -26.39 -43.89
N ASP A 233 -1.96 -25.92 -43.44
CA ASP A 233 -0.74 -26.71 -43.44
C ASP A 233 -0.88 -27.79 -42.36
N SER A 234 -1.17 -29.01 -42.82
CA SER A 234 -1.02 -30.22 -42.03
C SER A 234 0.48 -30.50 -41.91
N ALA A 235 0.99 -30.59 -40.68
CA ALA A 235 2.36 -31.01 -40.40
C ALA A 235 2.66 -32.40 -40.98
#